data_AF-U5T6Z5-F1
#
_entry.id   AF-U5T6Z5-F1
#
_cell.length_a   1.000
_cell.length_b   1.000
_cell.length_c   1.000
_cell.angle_alpha   90.00
_cell.angle_beta   90.00
_cell.angle_gamma   90.00
#
_symmetry.space_group_name_H-M   'P 1'
#
loop_
_entity.id
_entity.type
_entity.pdbx_description
1 polymer ?
#
loop_
_entity_poly.entity_id
_entity_poly.type
_entity_poly.pdbx_seq_one_letter_code
_entity_poly.pdbx_strand_id
1 'polypeptide(L)'
;MLGNLFKRARRITALAAMAMVLVGCKADELEVRIDLTQLRSAAAGNEVVAPFTVVFTHPRPLNTRQSAQVDDVWSALKEYVRITDFERENVDGGLRVSVDGEVPVRTTRTANDALFVSFTESTAFGGFHRVTLETGERFDALQETLASINFALDLAEFHPTAMEITGRSSRLLAPAATVEGESHLLYDGVLNDSITIRQAGGAFQHTGPGFFVRMDG
;
A
#
# COMPACT_ATOMS: atom_id res chain seq x y z
N MET A 1 43.69 30.84 16.43
CA MET A 1 42.34 30.38 16.82
C MET A 1 41.35 30.18 15.66
N LEU A 2 41.74 30.31 14.38
CA LEU A 2 40.82 30.10 13.23
C LEU A 2 40.71 28.64 12.72
N GLY A 3 41.65 27.75 13.06
CA GLY A 3 41.70 26.38 12.51
C GLY A 3 40.66 25.40 13.06
N ASN A 4 40.15 25.63 14.28
CA ASN A 4 39.16 24.73 14.92
C ASN A 4 37.70 25.04 14.53
N LEU A 5 37.42 26.26 14.10
CA LEU A 5 36.10 26.65 13.58
C LEU A 5 35.83 26.02 12.21
N PHE A 6 36.82 25.97 11.32
CA PHE A 6 36.70 25.33 10.00
C PHE A 6 36.53 23.80 10.09
N LYS A 7 37.20 23.13 11.05
CA LYS A 7 37.02 21.69 11.28
C LYS A 7 35.65 21.34 11.88
N ARG A 8 35.11 22.20 12.75
CA ARG A 8 33.75 22.03 13.31
C ARG A 8 32.68 22.33 12.27
N ALA A 9 32.83 23.40 11.49
CA ALA A 9 31.93 23.73 10.39
C ALA A 9 31.87 22.57 9.36
N ARG A 10 33.02 22.06 8.90
CA ARG A 10 33.08 20.95 7.93
C ARG A 10 32.51 19.62 8.45
N ARG A 11 32.56 19.37 9.77
CA ARG A 11 31.91 18.20 10.39
C ARG A 11 30.39 18.36 10.53
N ILE A 12 29.91 19.58 10.80
CA ILE A 12 28.48 19.88 10.89
C ILE A 12 27.84 19.87 9.49
N THR A 13 28.52 20.39 8.47
CA THR A 13 28.04 20.32 7.07
C THR A 13 28.02 18.89 6.53
N ALA A 14 28.95 18.03 6.97
CA ALA A 14 28.96 16.61 6.58
C ALA A 14 27.85 15.79 7.28
N LEU A 15 27.47 16.12 8.52
CA LEU A 15 26.32 15.49 9.19
C LEU A 15 24.98 15.94 8.60
N ALA A 16 24.86 17.22 8.20
CA ALA A 16 23.64 17.73 7.56
C ALA A 16 23.43 17.17 6.14
N ALA A 17 24.50 16.87 5.40
CA ALA A 17 24.40 16.25 4.07
C ALA A 17 24.04 14.75 4.13
N MET A 18 24.24 14.08 5.27
CA MET A 18 23.89 12.66 5.43
C MET A 18 22.41 12.44 5.79
N ALA A 19 21.72 13.50 6.22
CA ALA A 19 20.27 13.47 6.50
C ALA A 19 19.40 13.65 5.23
N MET A 20 19.98 13.99 4.07
CA MET A 20 19.25 14.24 2.82
C MET A 20 19.19 13.03 1.85
N VAL A 21 19.71 11.86 2.22
CA VAL A 21 19.81 10.70 1.29
C VAL A 21 18.72 9.63 1.54
N LEU A 22 17.76 9.87 2.44
CA LEU A 22 16.74 8.87 2.80
C LEU A 22 15.32 9.44 2.79
N VAL A 23 15.00 10.28 1.80
CA VAL A 23 13.63 10.75 1.59
C VAL A 23 12.88 9.74 0.71
N GLY A 24 11.92 9.05 1.31
CA GLY A 24 10.76 8.47 0.62
C GLY A 24 10.96 7.07 0.05
N CYS A 25 10.89 6.03 0.88
CA CYS A 25 10.63 4.68 0.37
C CYS A 25 9.12 4.42 0.38
N LYS A 26 8.44 4.80 -0.72
CA LYS A 26 7.20 4.10 -1.08
C LYS A 26 7.55 2.62 -1.27
N ALA A 27 6.62 1.73 -0.93
CA ALA A 27 6.71 0.35 -1.39
C ALA A 27 6.89 0.32 -2.91
N ASP A 28 7.66 -0.65 -3.39
CA ASP A 28 7.85 -0.85 -4.83
C ASP A 28 6.52 -1.25 -5.47
N GLU A 29 5.79 -2.13 -4.80
CA GLU A 29 4.44 -2.53 -5.18
C GLU A 29 3.67 -3.00 -3.93
N LEU A 30 2.41 -2.58 -3.84
CA LEU A 30 1.41 -3.17 -2.96
C LEU A 30 0.47 -4.00 -3.83
N GLU A 31 0.41 -5.30 -3.62
CA GLU A 31 -0.57 -6.18 -4.24
C GLU A 31 -1.74 -6.38 -3.27
N VAL A 32 -2.98 -6.20 -3.73
CA VAL A 32 -4.19 -6.52 -2.97
C VAL A 32 -5.03 -7.51 -3.77
N ARG A 33 -5.49 -8.58 -3.13
CA ARG A 33 -6.33 -9.61 -3.76
C ARG A 33 -7.79 -9.41 -3.36
N ILE A 34 -8.64 -9.22 -4.36
CA ILE A 34 -10.06 -8.91 -4.22
C ILE A 34 -10.88 -10.03 -4.85
N ASP A 35 -11.60 -10.79 -4.03
CA ASP A 35 -12.58 -11.77 -4.50
C ASP A 35 -13.98 -11.16 -4.50
N LEU A 36 -14.62 -11.04 -5.67
CA LEU A 36 -15.97 -10.48 -5.79
C LEU A 36 -17.02 -11.28 -5.00
N THR A 37 -16.81 -12.58 -4.79
CA THR A 37 -17.68 -13.41 -3.94
C THR A 37 -17.61 -12.96 -2.48
N GLN A 38 -16.39 -12.66 -2.02
CA GLN A 38 -16.15 -12.12 -0.68
C GLN A 38 -16.75 -10.72 -0.53
N LEU A 39 -16.68 -9.86 -1.55
CA LEU A 39 -17.37 -8.57 -1.52
C LEU A 39 -18.89 -8.70 -1.40
N ARG A 40 -19.52 -9.63 -2.14
CA ARG A 40 -20.96 -9.94 -1.97
C ARG A 40 -21.27 -10.41 -0.55
N SER A 41 -20.40 -11.23 0.03
CA SER A 41 -20.52 -11.68 1.42
C SER A 41 -20.45 -10.51 2.41
N ALA A 42 -19.55 -9.55 2.20
CA ALA A 42 -19.45 -8.34 3.00
C ALA A 42 -20.72 -7.47 2.90
N ALA A 43 -21.30 -7.33 1.70
CA ALA A 43 -22.59 -6.66 1.52
C ALA A 43 -23.77 -7.37 2.22
N ALA A 44 -23.67 -8.69 2.41
CA ALA A 44 -24.64 -9.45 3.20
C ALA A 44 -24.43 -9.31 4.74
N GLY A 45 -23.42 -8.54 5.17
CA GLY A 45 -23.13 -8.27 6.58
C GLY A 45 -22.11 -9.21 7.22
N ASN A 46 -21.43 -10.06 6.43
CA ASN A 46 -20.39 -10.93 6.96
C ASN A 46 -19.06 -10.18 7.10
N GLU A 47 -18.26 -10.57 8.10
CA GLU A 47 -16.89 -10.09 8.23
C GLU A 47 -16.00 -10.75 7.19
N VAL A 48 -15.31 -9.92 6.42
CA VAL A 48 -14.48 -10.33 5.29
C VAL A 48 -13.18 -9.56 5.33
N VAL A 49 -12.10 -10.20 4.91
CA VAL A 49 -10.78 -9.61 4.76
C VAL A 49 -10.25 -9.81 3.34
N ALA A 50 -9.45 -8.86 2.87
CA ALA A 50 -8.71 -8.93 1.62
C ALA A 50 -7.22 -9.12 1.93
N PRO A 51 -6.59 -10.18 1.40
CA PRO A 51 -5.14 -10.35 1.50
C PRO A 51 -4.40 -9.25 0.76
N PHE A 52 -3.26 -8.84 1.31
CA PHE A 52 -2.32 -7.99 0.62
C PHE A 52 -0.89 -8.50 0.79
N THR A 53 -0.05 -8.17 -0.18
CA THR A 53 1.39 -8.36 -0.15
C THR A 53 2.04 -7.02 -0.43
N VAL A 54 2.95 -6.55 0.42
CA VAL A 54 3.75 -5.35 0.14
C VAL A 54 5.22 -5.69 0.07
N VAL A 55 5.88 -5.18 -0.97
CA VAL A 55 7.30 -5.45 -1.23
C VAL A 55 8.09 -4.15 -1.16
N PHE A 56 9.20 -4.19 -0.43
CA PHE A 56 10.20 -3.14 -0.36
C PHE A 56 11.56 -3.69 -0.75
N THR A 57 12.24 -3.01 -1.67
CA THR A 57 13.59 -3.33 -2.08
C THR A 57 14.54 -2.19 -1.72
N HIS A 58 15.76 -2.56 -1.36
CA HIS A 58 16.82 -1.60 -1.09
C HIS A 58 18.12 -2.10 -1.73
N PRO A 59 18.87 -1.24 -2.45
CA PRO A 59 20.04 -1.66 -3.24
C PRO A 59 21.25 -2.09 -2.41
N ARG A 60 21.16 -1.98 -1.09
CA ARG A 60 22.21 -2.39 -0.14
C ARG A 60 21.59 -3.27 0.94
N PRO A 61 22.33 -4.26 1.46
CA PRO A 61 21.86 -5.08 2.57
C PRO A 61 21.73 -4.20 3.82
N LEU A 62 20.87 -4.63 4.75
CA LEU A 62 20.76 -3.98 6.06
C LEU A 62 21.98 -4.31 6.91
N ASN A 63 22.52 -3.31 7.60
CA ASN A 63 23.41 -3.56 8.73
C ASN A 63 22.61 -3.99 9.99
N THR A 64 23.29 -4.49 11.01
CA THR A 64 22.64 -5.00 12.25
C THR A 64 21.69 -3.99 12.90
N ARG A 65 22.01 -2.69 12.89
CA ARG A 65 21.13 -1.65 13.44
C ARG A 65 19.87 -1.49 12.59
N GLN A 66 20.01 -1.45 11.27
CA GLN A 66 18.86 -1.31 10.37
C GLN A 66 17.97 -2.56 10.41
N SER A 67 18.56 -3.75 10.57
CA SER A 67 17.81 -5.00 10.73
C SER A 67 16.93 -4.97 11.98
N ALA A 68 17.47 -4.51 13.11
CA ALA A 68 16.70 -4.38 14.35
C ALA A 68 15.55 -3.37 14.21
N GLN A 69 15.78 -2.24 13.52
CA GLN A 69 14.71 -1.26 13.31
C GLN A 69 13.59 -1.78 12.39
N VAL A 70 13.91 -2.64 11.41
CA VAL A 70 12.88 -3.29 10.59
C VAL A 70 12.01 -4.21 11.46
N ASP A 71 12.60 -4.95 12.40
CA ASP A 71 11.85 -5.80 13.33
C ASP A 71 10.95 -4.94 14.25
N ASP A 72 11.42 -3.77 14.70
CA ASP A 72 10.64 -2.82 15.50
C ASP A 72 9.43 -2.25 14.71
N VAL A 73 9.66 -1.80 13.47
CA VAL A 73 8.59 -1.37 12.53
C VAL A 73 7.56 -2.49 12.36
N TRP A 74 8.03 -3.72 12.24
CA TRP A 74 7.18 -4.88 12.05
C TRP A 74 6.31 -5.18 13.26
N SER A 75 6.88 -5.08 14.45
CA SER A 75 6.14 -5.24 15.69
C SER A 75 5.07 -4.16 15.84
N ALA A 76 5.37 -2.91 15.48
CA ALA A 76 4.42 -1.81 15.54
C ALA A 76 3.25 -1.97 14.56
N LEU A 77 3.51 -2.44 13.33
CA LEU A 77 2.47 -2.64 12.32
C LEU A 77 1.38 -3.61 12.77
N LYS A 78 1.73 -4.64 13.55
CA LYS A 78 0.80 -5.66 14.05
C LYS A 78 -0.31 -5.10 14.94
N GLU A 79 -0.15 -3.90 15.50
CA GLU A 79 -1.18 -3.24 16.31
C GLU A 79 -2.30 -2.59 15.47
N TYR A 80 -2.04 -2.38 14.17
CA TYR A 80 -2.91 -1.62 13.27
C TYR A 80 -3.38 -2.43 12.07
N VAL A 81 -2.57 -3.39 11.61
CA VAL A 81 -2.83 -4.21 10.43
C VAL A 81 -2.58 -5.68 10.78
N ARG A 82 -3.44 -6.57 10.29
CA ARG A 82 -3.27 -8.00 10.50
C ARG A 82 -2.16 -8.53 9.60
N ILE A 83 -0.97 -8.66 10.14
CA ILE A 83 0.17 -9.23 9.43
C ILE A 83 0.18 -10.75 9.62
N THR A 84 0.26 -11.48 8.51
CA THR A 84 0.32 -12.95 8.49
C THR A 84 1.74 -13.46 8.33
N ASP A 85 2.56 -12.81 7.51
CA ASP A 85 3.94 -13.21 7.29
C ASP A 85 4.88 -12.04 7.04
N PHE A 86 6.17 -12.30 7.26
CA PHE A 86 7.25 -11.36 7.08
C PHE A 86 8.51 -12.08 6.63
N GLU A 87 8.95 -11.74 5.42
CA GLU A 87 10.13 -12.34 4.82
C GLU A 87 11.19 -11.29 4.50
N ARG A 88 12.45 -11.69 4.69
CA ARG A 88 13.63 -10.90 4.34
C ARG A 88 14.56 -11.77 3.51
N GLU A 89 14.87 -11.30 2.31
CA GLU A 89 15.76 -11.97 1.39
C GLU A 89 16.89 -11.04 0.95
N ASN A 90 18.05 -11.63 0.64
CA ASN A 90 19.11 -10.91 -0.08
C ASN A 90 19.00 -11.26 -1.56
N VAL A 91 18.61 -10.27 -2.37
CA VAL A 91 18.44 -10.44 -3.82
C VAL A 91 19.41 -9.51 -4.52
N ASP A 92 20.25 -10.07 -5.40
CA ASP A 92 21.26 -9.33 -6.19
C ASP A 92 22.20 -8.44 -5.35
N GLY A 93 22.51 -8.86 -4.13
CA GLY A 93 23.34 -8.08 -3.19
C GLY A 93 22.62 -6.90 -2.54
N GLY A 94 21.32 -6.72 -2.80
CA GLY A 94 20.41 -5.84 -2.08
C GLY A 94 19.53 -6.60 -1.08
N LEU A 95 18.61 -5.87 -0.46
CA LEU A 95 17.58 -6.39 0.42
C LEU A 95 16.24 -6.39 -0.32
N ARG A 96 15.48 -7.48 -0.16
CA ARG A 96 14.04 -7.53 -0.41
C ARG A 96 13.33 -7.85 0.91
N VAL A 97 12.32 -7.06 1.23
CA VAL A 97 11.41 -7.29 2.35
C VAL A 97 10.02 -7.49 1.78
N SER A 98 9.42 -8.63 2.10
CA SER A 98 8.06 -8.97 1.71
C SER A 98 7.21 -9.11 2.96
N VAL A 99 5.98 -8.65 2.84
CA VAL A 99 5.04 -8.56 3.95
C VAL A 99 3.72 -9.06 3.44
N ASP A 100 3.18 -10.07 4.10
CA ASP A 100 1.84 -10.53 3.84
C ASP A 100 0.94 -10.17 5.00
N GLY A 101 -0.28 -9.75 4.66
CA GLY A 101 -1.28 -9.45 5.66
C GLY A 101 -2.68 -9.41 5.07
N GLU A 102 -3.60 -8.95 5.89
CA GLU A 102 -5.01 -8.87 5.60
C GLU A 102 -5.55 -7.51 6.06
N VAL A 103 -6.39 -6.91 5.23
CA VAL A 103 -7.16 -5.71 5.58
C VAL A 103 -8.66 -6.03 5.55
N PRO A 104 -9.48 -5.46 6.44
CA PRO A 104 -10.91 -5.70 6.41
C PRO A 104 -11.57 -5.09 5.18
N VAL A 105 -12.63 -5.72 4.70
CA VAL A 105 -13.55 -5.16 3.71
C VAL A 105 -14.69 -4.47 4.46
N ARG A 106 -14.96 -3.21 4.12
CA ARG A 106 -15.99 -2.38 4.74
C ARG A 106 -16.96 -1.85 3.71
N THR A 107 -18.25 -1.91 4.02
CA THR A 107 -19.33 -1.38 3.15
C THR A 107 -19.61 0.10 3.39
N THR A 108 -18.57 0.83 3.79
CA THR A 108 -18.57 2.26 4.13
C THR A 108 -17.31 2.90 3.56
N ARG A 109 -17.29 4.24 3.51
CA ARG A 109 -16.12 5.04 3.09
C ARG A 109 -15.27 5.52 4.26
N THR A 110 -15.65 5.19 5.49
CA THR A 110 -14.90 5.52 6.71
C THR A 110 -14.95 4.31 7.65
N ALA A 111 -13.83 4.00 8.29
CA ALA A 111 -13.73 2.87 9.21
C ALA A 111 -12.69 3.14 10.31
N ASN A 112 -12.89 2.52 11.48
CA ASN A 112 -11.94 2.53 12.60
C ASN A 112 -10.80 1.51 12.40
N ASP A 113 -10.30 1.42 11.18
CA ASP A 113 -9.18 0.60 10.77
C ASP A 113 -8.05 1.54 10.30
N ALA A 114 -6.79 1.09 10.27
CA ALA A 114 -5.72 1.91 9.68
C ALA A 114 -5.77 1.86 8.15
N LEU A 115 -6.01 0.67 7.60
CA LEU A 115 -6.16 0.40 6.18
C LEU A 115 -7.36 -0.54 6.00
N PHE A 116 -8.18 -0.32 4.98
CA PHE A 116 -9.32 -1.17 4.67
C PHE A 116 -9.68 -1.10 3.17
N VAL A 117 -10.38 -2.11 2.68
CA VAL A 117 -11.00 -2.08 1.36
C VAL A 117 -12.42 -1.55 1.49
N SER A 118 -12.71 -0.38 0.91
CA SER A 118 -14.06 0.17 0.81
C SER A 118 -14.81 -0.47 -0.37
N PHE A 119 -15.98 -1.03 -0.08
CA PHE A 119 -16.91 -1.59 -1.06
C PHE A 119 -18.27 -0.92 -0.93
N THR A 120 -18.53 0.12 -1.72
CA THR A 120 -19.75 0.94 -1.60
C THR A 120 -20.44 1.10 -2.94
N GLU A 121 -21.73 1.44 -2.96
CA GLU A 121 -22.36 1.83 -4.23
C GLU A 121 -21.64 3.04 -4.84
N SER A 122 -21.48 3.01 -6.17
CA SER A 122 -20.85 4.09 -6.90
C SER A 122 -21.80 5.27 -7.04
N THR A 123 -21.32 6.45 -6.64
CA THR A 123 -22.02 7.72 -6.87
C THR A 123 -21.78 8.29 -8.26
N ALA A 124 -20.78 7.77 -8.99
CA ALA A 124 -20.40 8.24 -10.33
C ALA A 124 -21.02 7.39 -11.45
N PHE A 125 -21.22 6.09 -11.21
CA PHE A 125 -21.70 5.14 -12.19
C PHE A 125 -22.88 4.33 -11.64
N GLY A 126 -24.08 4.61 -12.12
CA GLY A 126 -25.30 3.92 -11.66
C GLY A 126 -25.23 2.40 -11.89
N GLY A 127 -25.59 1.62 -10.87
CA GLY A 127 -25.56 0.15 -10.91
C GLY A 127 -24.17 -0.47 -10.73
N PHE A 128 -23.14 0.34 -10.46
CA PHE A 128 -21.81 -0.13 -10.10
C PHE A 128 -21.58 0.03 -8.60
N HIS A 129 -20.67 -0.79 -8.10
CA HIS A 129 -20.03 -0.60 -6.81
C HIS A 129 -18.61 -0.08 -7.03
N ARG A 130 -18.13 0.73 -6.09
CA ARG A 130 -16.77 1.23 -6.00
C ARG A 130 -15.94 0.32 -5.08
N VAL A 131 -14.89 -0.18 -5.69
CA VAL A 131 -13.65 -0.87 -5.27
C VAL A 131 -12.48 0.00 -4.82
N THR A 132 -12.23 0.35 -3.55
CA THR A 132 -11.03 1.16 -3.22
C THR A 132 -10.26 0.66 -2.01
N LEU A 133 -8.94 0.73 -2.05
CA LEU A 133 -8.11 0.63 -0.85
C LEU A 133 -8.01 2.02 -0.22
N GLU A 134 -8.37 2.14 1.05
CA GLU A 134 -8.46 3.41 1.76
C GLU A 134 -7.76 3.36 3.12
N THR A 135 -7.34 4.53 3.57
CA THR A 135 -6.90 4.80 4.93
C THR A 135 -8.11 5.12 5.80
N GLY A 136 -8.09 4.64 7.05
CA GLY A 136 -9.16 4.88 8.01
C GLY A 136 -8.71 5.74 9.19
N GLU A 137 -9.56 5.83 10.21
CA GLU A 137 -9.40 6.74 11.35
C GLU A 137 -8.13 6.46 12.18
N ARG A 138 -7.59 5.24 12.09
CA ARG A 138 -6.37 4.83 12.81
C ARG A 138 -5.09 5.01 12.00
N PHE A 139 -5.17 5.51 10.76
CA PHE A 139 -4.01 5.65 9.89
C PHE A 139 -3.00 6.68 10.42
N ASP A 140 -3.47 7.82 10.91
CA ASP A 140 -2.61 8.85 11.49
C ASP A 140 -1.83 8.31 12.71
N ALA A 141 -2.51 7.56 13.59
CA ALA A 141 -1.87 6.91 14.74
C ALA A 141 -0.83 5.86 14.32
N LEU A 142 -1.09 5.12 13.24
CA LEU A 142 -0.10 4.23 12.63
C LEU A 142 1.12 5.03 12.12
N GLN A 143 0.90 6.12 11.38
CA GLN A 143 1.99 6.97 10.89
C GLN A 143 2.82 7.55 12.02
N GLU A 144 2.20 8.05 13.08
CA GLU A 144 2.89 8.57 14.27
C GLU A 144 3.72 7.49 14.97
N THR A 145 3.15 6.29 15.11
CA THR A 145 3.86 5.15 15.71
C THR A 145 5.10 4.79 14.90
N LEU A 146 4.98 4.69 13.58
CA LEU A 146 6.11 4.39 12.69
C LEU A 146 7.16 5.50 12.67
N ALA A 147 6.75 6.76 12.66
CA ALA A 147 7.65 7.91 12.72
C ALA A 147 8.50 7.91 14.00
N SER A 148 7.96 7.42 15.12
CA SER A 148 8.66 7.34 16.40
C SER A 148 9.84 6.34 16.42
N ILE A 149 9.85 5.36 15.52
CA ILE A 149 10.86 4.29 15.46
C ILE A 149 12.18 4.78 14.81
N ASN A 150 12.26 6.06 14.43
CA ASN A 150 13.40 6.67 13.72
C ASN A 150 13.80 5.90 12.44
N PHE A 151 12.83 5.19 11.87
CA PHE A 151 12.97 4.64 10.54
C PHE A 151 12.47 5.71 9.57
N ALA A 152 13.26 6.03 8.55
CA ALA A 152 12.86 6.97 7.50
C ALA A 152 11.81 6.34 6.54
N LEU A 153 10.83 5.62 7.10
CA LEU A 153 9.61 5.22 6.42
C LEU A 153 8.66 6.41 6.56
N ASP A 154 8.72 7.31 5.59
CA ASP A 154 7.55 8.14 5.32
C ASP A 154 6.49 7.19 4.74
N LEU A 155 5.59 6.70 5.60
CA LEU A 155 4.52 5.80 5.19
C LEU A 155 3.57 6.62 4.31
N ALA A 156 3.80 6.53 3.00
CA ALA A 156 2.91 7.15 2.03
C ALA A 156 1.50 6.57 2.20
N GLU A 157 0.51 7.45 2.24
CA GLU A 157 -0.90 7.06 2.28
C GLU A 157 -1.28 6.12 1.13
N PHE A 158 -0.70 6.38 -0.04
CA PHE A 158 -0.92 5.60 -1.25
C PHE A 158 0.38 5.16 -1.91
N HIS A 159 0.42 3.86 -2.18
CA HIS A 159 1.50 3.17 -2.85
C HIS A 159 1.15 2.88 -4.32
N PRO A 160 2.15 2.62 -5.19
CA PRO A 160 1.89 1.88 -6.42
C PRO A 160 1.18 0.58 -6.08
N THR A 161 0.01 0.33 -6.69
CA THR A 161 -0.84 -0.80 -6.31
C THR A 161 -1.22 -1.65 -7.51
N ALA A 162 -1.05 -2.96 -7.36
CA ALA A 162 -1.66 -3.98 -8.18
C ALA A 162 -2.88 -4.53 -7.45
N MET A 163 -4.04 -4.56 -8.10
CA MET A 163 -5.22 -5.25 -7.59
C MET A 163 -5.47 -6.48 -8.45
N GLU A 164 -5.29 -7.66 -7.87
CA GLU A 164 -5.77 -8.90 -8.46
C GLU A 164 -7.24 -9.07 -8.09
N ILE A 165 -8.11 -9.17 -9.10
CA ILE A 165 -9.55 -9.19 -8.93
C ILE A 165 -10.05 -10.50 -9.49
N THR A 166 -10.65 -11.33 -8.64
CA THR A 166 -11.16 -12.65 -8.99
C THR A 166 -12.68 -12.73 -8.88
N GLY A 167 -13.28 -13.59 -9.70
CA GLY A 167 -14.71 -13.84 -9.75
C GLY A 167 -15.33 -13.47 -11.09
N ARG A 168 -16.62 -13.10 -11.06
CA ARG A 168 -17.39 -12.77 -12.26
C ARG A 168 -18.14 -11.45 -12.11
N SER A 169 -18.07 -10.65 -13.16
CA SER A 169 -18.85 -9.42 -13.31
C SER A 169 -19.15 -9.15 -14.77
N SER A 170 -20.37 -8.71 -15.07
CA SER A 170 -20.73 -8.30 -16.43
C SER A 170 -19.94 -7.08 -16.91
N ARG A 171 -19.39 -6.28 -15.99
CA ARG A 171 -18.63 -5.09 -16.32
C ARG A 171 -17.75 -4.62 -15.16
N LEU A 172 -16.47 -4.42 -15.46
CA LEU A 172 -15.45 -3.85 -14.61
C LEU A 172 -14.87 -2.60 -15.29
N LEU A 173 -14.79 -1.50 -14.55
CA LEU A 173 -14.20 -0.25 -15.00
C LEU A 173 -12.99 0.08 -14.12
N ALA A 174 -11.84 0.37 -14.71
CA ALA A 174 -10.67 0.82 -13.96
C ALA A 174 -10.09 2.10 -14.60
N PRO A 175 -10.19 3.27 -13.94
CA PRO A 175 -9.61 4.50 -14.47
C PRO A 175 -8.08 4.45 -14.44
N ALA A 176 -7.43 5.08 -15.42
CA ALA A 176 -5.98 5.28 -15.51
C ALA A 176 -5.14 4.05 -15.07
N ALA A 177 -5.56 2.86 -15.51
CA ALA A 177 -5.01 1.59 -15.09
C ALA A 177 -4.18 0.96 -16.21
N THR A 178 -3.14 0.23 -15.82
CA THR A 178 -2.44 -0.70 -16.71
C THR A 178 -3.01 -2.10 -16.51
N VAL A 179 -3.41 -2.74 -17.60
CA VAL A 179 -3.99 -4.09 -17.63
C VAL A 179 -3.21 -4.88 -18.67
N GLU A 180 -2.67 -6.05 -18.29
CA GLU A 180 -1.89 -6.92 -19.19
C GLU A 180 -0.71 -6.20 -19.91
N GLY A 181 -0.17 -5.15 -19.28
CA GLY A 181 0.93 -4.34 -19.83
C GLY A 181 0.49 -3.18 -20.73
N GLU A 182 -0.80 -3.03 -21.01
CA GLU A 182 -1.35 -1.92 -21.77
C GLU A 182 -1.96 -0.86 -20.84
N SER A 183 -1.66 0.42 -21.09
CA SER A 183 -2.20 1.53 -20.30
C SER A 183 -3.53 2.02 -20.89
N HIS A 184 -4.54 2.15 -20.03
CA HIS A 184 -5.87 2.61 -20.40
C HIS A 184 -6.21 3.91 -19.68
N LEU A 185 -6.82 4.86 -20.38
CA LEU A 185 -7.46 6.02 -19.73
C LEU A 185 -8.61 5.56 -18.83
N LEU A 186 -9.42 4.65 -19.34
CA LEU A 186 -10.45 3.92 -18.62
C LEU A 186 -10.48 2.52 -19.23
N TYR A 187 -10.10 1.52 -18.45
CA TYR A 187 -10.36 0.13 -18.80
C TYR A 187 -11.86 -0.14 -18.62
N ASP A 188 -12.46 -0.85 -19.56
CA ASP A 188 -13.86 -1.28 -19.55
C ASP A 188 -13.96 -2.67 -20.15
N GLY A 189 -14.26 -3.66 -19.31
CA GLY A 189 -14.22 -5.06 -19.71
C GLY A 189 -15.13 -5.95 -18.87
N VAL A 190 -15.31 -7.19 -19.35
CA VAL A 190 -16.01 -8.24 -18.61
C VAL A 190 -14.98 -9.00 -17.78
N LEU A 191 -15.32 -9.32 -16.52
CA LEU A 191 -14.50 -10.20 -15.69
C LEU A 191 -15.12 -11.60 -15.67
N ASN A 192 -14.39 -12.59 -16.18
CA ASN A 192 -14.83 -13.99 -16.24
C ASN A 192 -14.18 -14.90 -15.20
N ASP A 193 -12.95 -14.57 -14.78
CA ASP A 193 -12.17 -15.37 -13.82
C ASP A 193 -11.24 -14.49 -12.98
N SER A 194 -10.14 -14.00 -13.54
CA SER A 194 -9.21 -13.10 -12.87
C SER A 194 -8.72 -11.99 -13.79
N ILE A 195 -8.41 -10.84 -13.22
CA ILE A 195 -7.72 -9.74 -13.89
C ILE A 195 -6.81 -9.04 -12.88
N THR A 196 -5.65 -8.57 -13.34
CA THR A 196 -4.79 -7.69 -12.55
C THR A 196 -4.80 -6.30 -13.15
N ILE A 197 -5.18 -5.31 -12.35
CA ILE A 197 -5.06 -3.90 -12.71
C ILE A 197 -3.93 -3.26 -11.91
N ARG A 198 -3.14 -2.40 -12.54
CA ARG A 198 -2.07 -1.65 -11.88
C ARG A 198 -2.35 -0.15 -11.96
N GLN A 199 -2.27 0.52 -10.82
CA GLN A 199 -2.46 1.96 -10.69
C GLN A 199 -1.33 2.54 -9.84
N ALA A 200 -0.62 3.53 -10.40
CA ALA A 200 0.53 4.13 -9.75
C ALA A 200 0.70 5.58 -10.17
N GLY A 201 1.24 6.40 -9.26
CA GLY A 201 1.61 7.78 -9.56
C GLY A 201 0.43 8.73 -9.77
N GLY A 202 0.75 9.98 -10.11
CA GLY A 202 -0.24 11.02 -10.44
C GLY A 202 -1.38 11.14 -9.43
N ALA A 203 -2.62 11.11 -9.93
CA ALA A 203 -3.83 11.25 -9.11
C ALA A 203 -3.97 10.17 -8.02
N PHE A 204 -3.46 8.95 -8.26
CA PHE A 204 -3.54 7.85 -7.30
C PHE A 204 -2.71 8.08 -6.03
N GLN A 205 -1.77 9.03 -6.05
CA GLN A 205 -1.06 9.47 -4.85
C GLN A 205 -1.92 10.31 -3.91
N HIS A 206 -3.15 10.66 -4.30
CA HIS A 206 -4.08 11.48 -3.52
C HIS A 206 -5.47 10.86 -3.39
N THR A 207 -5.85 9.96 -4.30
CA THR A 207 -7.19 9.34 -4.30
C THR A 207 -7.18 7.89 -3.84
N GLY A 208 -6.00 7.25 -3.81
CA GLY A 208 -5.86 5.81 -3.70
C GLY A 208 -6.27 5.05 -4.95
N PRO A 209 -5.84 3.77 -5.05
CA PRO A 209 -6.19 2.89 -6.16
C PRO A 209 -7.64 2.41 -6.04
N GLY A 210 -8.26 2.13 -7.18
CA GLY A 210 -9.58 1.52 -7.20
C GLY A 210 -10.20 1.31 -8.57
N PHE A 211 -11.31 0.58 -8.55
CA PHE A 211 -12.09 0.20 -9.72
C PHE A 211 -13.59 0.24 -9.41
N PHE A 212 -14.40 0.03 -10.44
CA PHE A 212 -15.84 -0.11 -10.34
C PHE A 212 -16.27 -1.44 -10.92
N VAL A 213 -17.27 -2.05 -10.32
CA VAL A 213 -17.74 -3.38 -10.73
C VAL A 213 -19.25 -3.49 -10.63
N ARG A 214 -19.87 -4.21 -11.57
CA ARG A 214 -21.28 -4.61 -11.44
C ARG A 214 -21.37 -5.92 -10.68
N MET A 215 -22.27 -5.97 -9.69
CA MET A 215 -22.49 -7.14 -8.84
C MET A 215 -23.73 -7.90 -9.30
N ASP A 216 -23.79 -8.19 -10.60
CA ASP A 216 -24.89 -8.86 -11.29
C ASP A 216 -24.57 -10.29 -11.75
N GLY A 217 -23.33 -10.74 -11.52
CA GLY A 217 -22.90 -12.12 -11.68
C GLY A 217 -23.11 -12.97 -10.43
#